data_AF-A0A179BGS6-F1
#
_entry.id   AF-A0A179BGS6-F1
#
_cell.length_a   1.000
_cell.length_b   1.000
_cell.length_c   1.000
_cell.angle_alpha   90.00
_cell.angle_beta   90.00
_cell.angle_gamma   90.00
#
_symmetry.space_group_name_H-M   'P 1'
#
loop_
_entity.id
_entity.type
_entity.pdbx_description
1 polymer ?
#
loop_
_entity_poly.entity_id
_entity_poly.type
_entity_poly.pdbx_seq_one_letter_code
_entity_poly.pdbx_strand_id
1 'polypeptide(L)'
;MTKAARLRPNFSRRKFIVVTGTIALQLIRPIRVVAAETQSLDERFDYLRTHGNSTCSAAFTESIAKMPLTARLQGSCCAPMDRHRYGEQVQALRKYAAIPEIPPDPYDIVAGIAQRAMSQYDTALSPDEEKAYQYAMDNSDEKGPCCCQCWRWRVYGGLGKLLIREHRFTGEQLVDVWNLSSGCGGGAEHHHD
;
A
#
# COMPACT_ATOMS: atom_id res chain seq x y z
N MET A 1 1.70 -73.99 -15.03
CA MET A 1 2.99 -74.28 -14.37
C MET A 1 4.06 -73.35 -14.94
N THR A 2 4.89 -72.84 -14.04
CA THR A 2 5.82 -71.71 -14.10
C THR A 2 7.03 -71.92 -15.03
N LYS A 3 7.47 -70.91 -15.80
CA LYS A 3 8.70 -70.14 -15.55
C LYS A 3 9.00 -69.07 -16.60
N ALA A 4 9.67 -68.04 -16.11
CA ALA A 4 9.79 -66.70 -16.64
C ALA A 4 10.86 -66.51 -17.74
N ALA A 5 10.61 -65.48 -18.54
CA ALA A 5 11.49 -64.85 -19.51
C ALA A 5 12.67 -64.10 -18.85
N ARG A 6 13.80 -63.90 -19.55
CA ARG A 6 14.00 -62.77 -20.48
C ARG A 6 15.45 -62.71 -21.01
N LEU A 7 15.53 -62.44 -22.32
CA LEU A 7 16.73 -62.21 -23.12
C LEU A 7 17.40 -60.86 -22.80
N ARG A 8 18.73 -60.80 -22.94
CA ARG A 8 19.51 -59.55 -23.11
C ARG A 8 20.21 -59.61 -24.47
N PRO A 9 20.30 -58.49 -25.19
CA PRO A 9 21.50 -58.27 -25.98
C PRO A 9 22.10 -56.86 -25.85
N ASN A 10 23.43 -56.89 -25.74
CA ASN A 10 24.48 -55.98 -26.21
C ASN A 10 24.08 -54.61 -26.78
N PHE A 11 24.68 -53.56 -26.20
CA PHE A 11 24.94 -52.31 -26.90
C PHE A 11 26.42 -51.93 -26.90
N SER A 12 26.85 -51.57 -28.11
CA SER A 12 28.17 -51.28 -28.61
C SER A 12 28.89 -50.13 -27.89
N ARG A 13 30.19 -50.34 -27.61
CA ARG A 13 31.14 -49.34 -27.10
C ARG A 13 31.32 -48.21 -28.13
N ARG A 14 30.90 -46.99 -27.80
CA ARG A 14 31.35 -45.75 -28.47
C ARG A 14 32.36 -45.05 -27.57
N LYS A 15 33.54 -44.75 -28.14
CA LYS A 15 34.65 -44.06 -27.50
C LYS A 15 34.28 -42.58 -27.30
N PHE A 16 34.28 -42.13 -26.06
CA PHE A 16 34.13 -40.71 -25.71
C PHE A 16 35.48 -40.01 -25.81
N ILE A 17 35.55 -38.97 -26.64
CA ILE A 17 36.67 -38.02 -26.69
C ILE A 17 36.35 -36.94 -25.64
N VAL A 18 37.20 -36.84 -24.62
CA VAL A 18 37.12 -35.83 -23.55
C VAL A 18 37.79 -34.56 -24.08
N VAL A 19 36.98 -33.54 -24.38
CA VAL A 19 37.48 -32.17 -24.64
C VAL A 19 37.46 -31.44 -23.30
N THR A 20 38.64 -31.19 -22.75
CA THR A 20 38.86 -30.35 -21.56
C THR A 20 38.63 -28.88 -21.93
N GLY A 21 37.40 -28.40 -21.73
CA GLY A 21 37.06 -26.98 -21.81
C GLY A 21 37.26 -26.30 -20.46
N THR A 22 38.23 -25.40 -20.37
CA THR A 22 38.41 -24.45 -19.26
C THR A 22 37.30 -23.40 -19.30
N ILE A 23 36.24 -23.59 -18.52
CA ILE A 23 35.19 -22.59 -18.32
C ILE A 23 35.67 -21.60 -17.24
N ALA A 24 35.99 -20.38 -17.67
CA ALA A 24 36.28 -19.27 -16.78
C ALA A 24 35.01 -18.93 -15.96
N LEU A 25 35.10 -19.08 -14.64
CA LEU A 25 34.05 -18.73 -13.69
C LEU A 25 33.92 -17.20 -13.63
N GLN A 26 33.05 -16.64 -14.47
CA GLN A 26 32.64 -15.24 -14.39
C GLN A 26 31.88 -15.04 -13.08
N LEU A 27 32.47 -14.25 -12.18
CA LEU A 27 31.88 -13.81 -10.91
C LEU A 27 30.61 -13.01 -11.21
N ILE A 28 29.45 -13.66 -11.06
CA ILE A 28 28.15 -12.98 -11.05
C ILE A 28 28.14 -12.11 -9.79
N ARG A 29 28.38 -10.81 -9.98
CA ARG A 29 28.18 -9.80 -8.94
C ARG A 29 26.71 -9.83 -8.52
N PRO A 30 26.38 -9.89 -7.22
CA PRO A 30 24.99 -9.78 -6.80
C PRO A 30 24.48 -8.41 -7.24
N ILE A 31 23.36 -8.42 -7.98
CA ILE A 31 22.58 -7.21 -8.27
C ILE A 31 22.22 -6.62 -6.91
N ARG A 32 22.79 -5.46 -6.58
CA ARG A 32 22.30 -4.65 -5.47
C ARG A 32 20.91 -4.18 -5.87
N VAL A 33 19.88 -4.76 -5.26
CA VAL A 33 18.57 -4.14 -5.16
C VAL A 33 18.80 -2.82 -4.42
N VAL A 34 18.78 -1.71 -5.15
CA VAL A 34 18.76 -0.38 -4.54
C VAL A 34 17.38 -0.25 -3.91
N ALA A 35 17.32 -0.46 -2.59
CA ALA A 35 16.16 -0.08 -1.79
C ALA A 35 15.92 1.41 -2.01
N ALA A 36 14.77 1.77 -2.56
CA ALA A 36 14.30 3.15 -2.58
C ALA A 36 13.86 3.54 -1.15
N GLU A 37 14.81 3.67 -0.23
CA GLU A 37 14.64 4.13 1.15
C GLU A 37 15.85 4.96 1.60
N THR A 38 16.33 5.88 0.75
CA THR A 38 17.51 6.69 1.10
C THR A 38 17.20 8.09 1.62
N GLN A 39 15.92 8.49 1.68
CA GLN A 39 15.56 9.80 2.22
C GLN A 39 15.17 9.71 3.70
N SER A 40 15.75 10.58 4.52
CA SER A 40 15.35 10.82 5.90
C SER A 40 13.89 11.27 6.00
N LEU A 41 13.29 11.14 7.18
CA LEU A 41 11.93 11.65 7.41
C LEU A 41 11.84 13.16 7.20
N ASP A 42 12.91 13.91 7.52
CA ASP A 42 12.96 15.36 7.32
C ASP A 42 12.93 15.73 5.84
N GLU A 43 13.75 15.07 5.01
CA GLU A 43 13.77 15.30 3.56
C GLU A 43 12.42 14.97 2.91
N ARG A 44 11.79 13.87 3.34
CA ARG A 44 10.45 13.51 2.87
C ARG A 44 9.40 14.53 3.28
N PHE A 45 9.42 14.98 4.53
CA PHE A 45 8.50 16.00 5.03
C PHE A 45 8.64 17.31 4.22
N ASP A 46 9.88 17.78 4.05
CA ASP A 46 10.15 19.01 3.31
C ASP A 46 9.70 18.91 1.85
N TYR A 47 9.89 17.75 1.21
CA TYR A 47 9.38 17.50 -0.12
C TYR A 47 7.85 17.57 -0.16
N LEU A 48 7.16 16.78 0.68
CA LEU A 48 5.71 16.64 0.65
C LEU A 48 4.97 17.95 0.99
N ARG A 49 5.51 18.75 1.92
CA ARG A 49 4.89 20.04 2.29
C ARG A 49 5.02 21.11 1.20
N THR A 50 6.00 20.99 0.30
CA THR A 50 6.30 22.02 -0.73
C THR A 50 5.95 21.60 -2.16
N HIS A 51 5.88 20.29 -2.43
CA HIS A 51 5.63 19.72 -3.76
C HIS A 51 4.34 18.90 -3.82
N GLY A 52 3.48 19.00 -2.81
CA GLY A 52 2.18 18.33 -2.79
C GLY A 52 1.28 18.72 -3.97
N ASN A 53 0.52 17.76 -4.45
CA ASN A 53 -0.46 17.94 -5.53
C ASN A 53 -1.91 17.69 -5.08
N SER A 54 -2.09 17.22 -3.84
CA SER A 54 -3.39 16.86 -3.28
C SER A 54 -4.25 18.11 -3.07
N THR A 55 -5.47 18.10 -3.62
CA THR A 55 -6.45 19.16 -3.38
C THR A 55 -7.83 18.56 -3.10
N CYS A 56 -8.61 19.19 -2.23
CA CYS A 56 -10.00 18.78 -1.95
C CYS A 56 -10.98 19.20 -3.06
N SER A 57 -10.62 19.05 -4.33
CA SER A 57 -11.45 19.43 -5.47
C SER A 57 -12.11 18.23 -6.16
N ALA A 58 -13.28 18.45 -6.76
CA ALA A 58 -13.94 17.46 -7.60
C ALA A 58 -13.07 17.07 -8.81
N ALA A 59 -12.44 18.07 -9.45
CA ALA A 59 -11.54 17.84 -10.57
C ALA A 59 -10.34 16.94 -10.21
N PHE A 60 -9.73 17.14 -9.04
CA PHE A 60 -8.66 16.25 -8.58
C PHE A 60 -9.20 14.84 -8.32
N THR A 61 -10.36 14.72 -7.67
CA THR A 61 -11.03 13.41 -7.43
C THR A 61 -11.26 12.64 -8.73
N GLU A 62 -11.76 13.30 -9.76
CA GLU A 62 -11.99 12.70 -11.09
C GLU A 62 -10.69 12.35 -11.81
N SER A 63 -9.62 13.13 -11.59
CA SER A 63 -8.34 12.89 -12.23
C SER A 63 -7.68 11.59 -11.77
N ILE A 64 -7.93 11.13 -10.54
CA ILE A 64 -7.30 9.93 -9.95
C ILE A 64 -7.56 8.70 -10.80
N ALA A 65 -8.77 8.53 -11.35
CA ALA A 65 -9.11 7.39 -12.20
C ALA A 65 -8.31 7.34 -13.52
N LYS A 66 -7.72 8.47 -13.93
CA LYS A 66 -6.93 8.61 -15.17
C LYS A 66 -5.43 8.64 -14.91
N MET A 67 -5.01 8.71 -13.65
CA MET A 67 -3.59 8.74 -13.30
C MET A 67 -2.91 7.40 -13.65
N PRO A 68 -1.64 7.42 -14.10
CA PRO A 68 -0.83 6.21 -14.16
C PRO A 68 -0.81 5.51 -12.80
N LEU A 69 -0.85 4.18 -12.77
CA LEU A 69 -0.93 3.42 -11.51
C LEU A 69 0.23 3.70 -10.54
N THR A 70 1.39 4.13 -11.06
CA THR A 70 2.58 4.48 -10.29
C THR A 70 2.69 5.96 -9.94
N ALA A 71 1.75 6.80 -10.41
CA ALA A 71 1.69 8.20 -10.01
C ALA A 71 1.39 8.32 -8.51
N ARG A 72 1.62 9.51 -7.94
CA ARG A 72 1.55 9.73 -6.50
C ARG A 72 0.64 10.90 -6.15
N LEU A 73 -0.22 10.69 -5.17
CA LEU A 73 -1.06 11.71 -4.54
C LEU A 73 -0.31 12.17 -3.29
N GLN A 74 0.17 13.40 -3.32
CA GLN A 74 1.19 13.87 -2.38
C GLN A 74 0.76 15.13 -1.63
N GLY A 75 1.20 15.24 -0.38
CA GLY A 75 0.98 16.39 0.50
C GLY A 75 -0.39 16.40 1.18
N SER A 76 -0.60 17.42 2.01
CA SER A 76 -1.87 17.65 2.72
C SER A 76 -2.87 18.39 1.84
N CYS A 77 -4.16 18.19 2.12
CA CYS A 77 -5.24 18.76 1.30
C CYS A 77 -6.04 19.90 1.95
N CYS A 78 -5.93 20.12 3.28
CA CYS A 78 -6.75 21.10 3.99
C CYS A 78 -5.91 22.13 4.78
N ALA A 79 -4.92 21.68 5.54
CA ALA A 79 -4.02 22.50 6.35
C ALA A 79 -2.56 22.18 6.04
N PRO A 80 -1.59 23.06 6.36
CA PRO A 80 -0.17 22.75 6.24
C PRO A 80 0.21 21.48 7.03
N MET A 81 1.16 20.70 6.53
CA MET A 81 1.67 19.53 7.26
C MET A 81 2.42 19.97 8.54
N ASP A 82 2.21 19.23 9.63
CA ASP A 82 2.99 19.37 10.86
C ASP A 82 4.10 18.31 10.93
N ARG A 83 5.32 18.73 11.29
CA ARG A 83 6.49 17.85 11.25
C ARG A 83 6.44 16.80 12.36
N HIS A 84 6.01 17.16 13.56
CA HIS A 84 5.95 16.24 14.68
C HIS A 84 4.95 15.12 14.40
N ARG A 85 3.71 15.51 14.08
CA ARG A 85 2.62 14.60 13.73
C ARG A 85 2.98 13.70 12.55
N TYR A 86 3.59 14.25 11.49
CA TYR A 86 4.03 13.43 10.35
C TYR A 86 4.96 12.28 10.77
N GLY A 87 5.93 12.57 11.65
CA GLY A 87 6.83 11.55 12.16
C GLY A 87 6.11 10.45 12.95
N GLU A 88 5.20 10.84 13.84
CA GLU A 88 4.39 9.91 14.63
C GLU A 88 3.50 9.04 13.75
N GLN A 89 2.83 9.62 12.77
CA GLN A 89 1.96 8.90 11.83
C GLN A 89 2.76 7.86 11.04
N VAL A 90 3.87 8.25 10.41
CA VAL A 90 4.72 7.32 9.63
C VAL A 90 5.29 6.22 10.50
N GLN A 91 5.67 6.51 11.75
CA GLN A 91 6.15 5.50 12.68
C GLN A 91 5.03 4.52 13.09
N ALA A 92 3.87 5.04 13.46
CA ALA A 92 2.74 4.24 13.94
C ALA A 92 2.15 3.35 12.84
N LEU A 93 2.07 3.83 11.60
CA LEU A 93 1.58 3.06 10.45
C LEU A 93 2.40 1.81 10.14
N ARG A 94 3.65 1.71 10.63
CA ARG A 94 4.48 0.50 10.46
C ARG A 94 3.82 -0.76 11.00
N LYS A 95 2.93 -0.65 11.98
CA LYS A 95 2.16 -1.81 12.50
C LYS A 95 1.27 -2.46 11.43
N TYR A 96 0.93 -1.73 10.38
CA TYR A 96 0.13 -2.20 9.26
C TYR A 96 0.96 -2.56 8.01
N ALA A 97 2.29 -2.59 8.10
CA ALA A 97 3.17 -2.79 6.94
C ALA A 97 2.96 -4.11 6.17
N ALA A 98 2.29 -5.10 6.78
CA ALA A 98 1.93 -6.36 6.13
C ALA A 98 0.70 -6.26 5.21
N ILE A 99 -0.02 -5.13 5.22
CA ILE A 99 -1.22 -4.88 4.42
C ILE A 99 -0.85 -3.86 3.33
N PRO A 100 -0.57 -4.29 2.08
CA PRO A 100 -0.06 -3.42 1.04
C PRO A 100 -1.03 -2.32 0.60
N GLU A 101 -2.33 -2.47 0.90
CA GLU A 101 -3.38 -1.50 0.63
C GLU A 101 -3.35 -0.30 1.58
N ILE A 102 -2.73 -0.41 2.76
CA ILE A 102 -2.56 0.70 3.71
C ILE A 102 -1.28 1.45 3.34
N PRO A 103 -1.36 2.71 2.87
CA PRO A 103 -0.15 3.47 2.56
C PRO A 103 0.73 3.65 3.80
N PRO A 104 2.04 3.38 3.73
CA PRO A 104 2.95 3.55 4.87
C PRO A 104 3.24 5.02 5.19
N ASP A 105 2.91 5.92 4.26
CA ASP A 105 3.00 7.37 4.41
C ASP A 105 1.62 7.97 4.11
N PRO A 106 0.99 8.65 5.09
CA PRO A 106 -0.36 9.17 4.91
C PRO A 106 -0.41 10.35 3.94
N TYR A 107 0.72 10.96 3.60
CA TYR A 107 0.83 12.08 2.66
C TYR A 107 1.48 11.67 1.33
N ASP A 108 1.77 10.39 1.08
CA ASP A 108 2.33 9.89 -0.18
C ASP A 108 1.68 8.58 -0.62
N ILE A 109 0.61 8.69 -1.42
CA ILE A 109 -0.24 7.56 -1.81
C ILE A 109 -0.03 7.22 -3.28
N VAL A 110 0.24 5.94 -3.58
CA VAL A 110 0.31 5.44 -4.95
C VAL A 110 -1.09 5.46 -5.59
N ALA A 111 -1.21 6.02 -6.78
CA ALA A 111 -2.49 6.17 -7.48
C ALA A 111 -3.21 4.84 -7.71
N GLY A 112 -2.49 3.75 -8.01
CA GLY A 112 -3.09 2.42 -8.13
C GLY A 112 -3.77 1.91 -6.84
N ILE A 113 -3.19 2.22 -5.68
CA ILE A 113 -3.81 1.91 -4.37
C ILE A 113 -5.07 2.75 -4.19
N ALA A 114 -4.99 4.06 -4.46
CA ALA A 114 -6.13 4.96 -4.37
C ALA A 114 -7.28 4.53 -5.29
N GLN A 115 -6.99 4.16 -6.55
CA GLN A 115 -7.98 3.67 -7.51
C GLN A 115 -8.64 2.38 -7.03
N ARG A 116 -7.86 1.40 -6.54
CA ARG A 116 -8.41 0.17 -5.98
C ARG A 116 -9.33 0.46 -4.80
N ALA A 117 -8.90 1.29 -3.86
CA ALA A 117 -9.70 1.67 -2.71
C ALA A 117 -11.00 2.38 -3.14
N MET A 118 -10.92 3.38 -4.03
CA MET A 118 -12.10 4.09 -4.55
C MET A 118 -13.11 3.14 -5.22
N SER A 119 -12.66 2.09 -5.91
CA SER A 119 -13.56 1.11 -6.53
C SER A 119 -14.46 0.38 -5.52
N GLN A 120 -14.05 0.33 -4.25
CA GLN A 120 -14.81 -0.31 -3.17
C GLN A 120 -15.78 0.65 -2.48
N TYR A 121 -15.68 1.96 -2.71
CA TYR A 121 -16.41 2.98 -1.94
C TYR A 121 -17.93 2.79 -1.99
N ASP A 122 -18.50 2.51 -3.17
CA ASP A 122 -19.94 2.31 -3.34
C ASP A 122 -20.39 0.85 -3.15
N THR A 123 -19.46 -0.05 -2.81
CA THR A 123 -19.81 -1.46 -2.59
C THR A 123 -20.59 -1.62 -1.29
N ALA A 124 -21.70 -2.36 -1.35
CA ALA A 124 -22.50 -2.67 -0.17
C ALA A 124 -21.77 -3.64 0.75
N LEU A 125 -21.84 -3.37 2.06
CA LEU A 125 -21.37 -4.26 3.12
C LEU A 125 -22.51 -5.16 3.60
N SER A 126 -22.17 -6.32 4.15
CA SER A 126 -23.13 -7.10 4.94
C SER A 126 -23.47 -6.37 6.25
N PRO A 127 -24.55 -6.72 6.95
CA PRO A 127 -24.95 -6.03 8.18
C PRO A 127 -23.86 -5.98 9.27
N ASP A 128 -23.10 -7.06 9.44
CA ASP A 128 -22.01 -7.11 10.43
C ASP A 128 -20.81 -6.25 10.03
N GLU A 129 -20.48 -6.23 8.74
CA GLU A 129 -19.42 -5.38 8.18
C GLU A 129 -19.81 -3.90 8.25
N GLU A 130 -21.06 -3.57 7.96
CA GLU A 130 -21.61 -2.21 8.06
C GLU A 130 -21.55 -1.70 9.50
N LYS A 131 -21.80 -2.56 10.50
CA LYS A 131 -21.65 -2.19 11.91
C LYS A 131 -20.22 -1.79 12.25
N ALA A 132 -19.21 -2.50 11.76
CA ALA A 132 -17.81 -2.14 11.95
C ALA A 132 -17.47 -0.82 11.24
N TYR A 133 -17.96 -0.64 10.02
CA TYR A 133 -17.75 0.58 9.25
C TYR A 133 -18.37 1.81 9.92
N GLN A 134 -19.64 1.70 10.34
CA GLN A 134 -20.36 2.77 11.02
C GLN A 134 -19.73 3.11 12.38
N TYR A 135 -19.25 2.11 13.13
CA TYR A 135 -18.49 2.38 14.34
C TYR A 135 -17.30 3.30 14.05
N ALA A 136 -16.55 3.05 12.97
CA ALA A 136 -15.41 3.91 12.63
C ALA A 136 -15.83 5.31 12.18
N MET A 137 -16.95 5.43 11.47
CA MET A 137 -17.55 6.73 11.11
C MET A 137 -17.86 7.56 12.37
N ASP A 138 -18.40 6.92 13.41
CA ASP A 138 -18.83 7.62 14.61
C ASP A 138 -17.66 7.95 15.58
N ASN A 139 -16.58 7.17 15.54
CA ASN A 139 -15.53 7.19 16.56
C ASN A 139 -14.15 7.67 16.07
N SER A 140 -13.95 7.85 14.77
CA SER A 140 -12.74 8.51 14.26
C SER A 140 -12.72 10.00 14.61
N ASP A 141 -11.52 10.58 14.61
CA ASP A 141 -11.30 11.98 15.01
C ASP A 141 -12.08 12.94 14.09
N GLU A 142 -12.13 12.59 12.80
CA GLU A 142 -12.79 13.38 11.75
C GLU A 142 -14.27 13.04 11.56
N LYS A 143 -14.84 12.16 12.41
CA LYS A 143 -16.17 11.58 12.20
C LYS A 143 -16.36 10.99 10.81
N GLY A 144 -15.32 10.29 10.35
CA GLY A 144 -15.22 9.68 9.04
C GLY A 144 -13.76 9.48 8.60
N PRO A 145 -13.54 9.01 7.36
CA PRO A 145 -12.20 8.76 6.82
C PRO A 145 -11.36 10.03 6.58
N CYS A 146 -11.97 11.21 6.61
CA CYS A 146 -11.32 12.50 6.36
C CYS A 146 -12.22 13.65 6.85
N CYS A 147 -11.61 14.80 7.20
CA CYS A 147 -12.30 16.04 7.56
C CYS A 147 -13.26 16.59 6.47
N CYS A 148 -13.09 16.18 5.20
CA CYS A 148 -13.89 16.66 4.07
C CYS A 148 -14.30 15.49 3.18
N GLN A 149 -15.49 15.55 2.57
CA GLN A 149 -15.98 14.57 1.59
C GLN A 149 -15.32 14.71 0.20
N CYS A 150 -13.99 14.77 0.16
CA CYS A 150 -13.18 14.89 -1.05
C CYS A 150 -12.69 13.52 -1.56
N TRP A 151 -11.72 13.51 -2.46
CA TRP A 151 -11.09 12.27 -2.94
C TRP A 151 -10.60 11.38 -1.80
N ARG A 152 -10.04 11.97 -0.73
CA ARG A 152 -9.46 11.21 0.39
C ARG A 152 -10.54 10.48 1.17
N TRP A 153 -11.71 11.10 1.34
CA TRP A 153 -12.89 10.43 1.90
C TRP A 153 -13.27 9.20 1.07
N ARG A 154 -13.31 9.33 -0.25
CA ARG A 154 -13.63 8.19 -1.14
C ARG A 154 -12.57 7.10 -1.10
N VAL A 155 -11.29 7.47 -1.13
CA VAL A 155 -10.16 6.53 -1.02
C VAL A 155 -10.21 5.80 0.32
N TYR A 156 -10.22 6.51 1.45
CA TYR A 156 -10.12 5.88 2.77
C TYR A 156 -11.42 5.23 3.24
N GLY A 157 -12.58 5.74 2.80
CA GLY A 157 -13.86 5.04 2.98
C GLY A 157 -13.88 3.72 2.23
N GLY A 158 -13.44 3.71 0.97
CA GLY A 158 -13.33 2.48 0.18
C GLY A 158 -12.25 1.53 0.71
N LEU A 159 -11.11 2.06 1.18
CA LEU A 159 -10.08 1.28 1.88
C LEU A 159 -10.66 0.64 3.14
N GLY A 160 -11.46 1.37 3.93
CA GLY A 160 -12.10 0.82 5.12
C GLY A 160 -12.99 -0.39 4.80
N LYS A 161 -13.78 -0.30 3.73
CA LYS A 161 -14.58 -1.43 3.23
C LYS A 161 -13.71 -2.61 2.82
N LEU A 162 -12.62 -2.36 2.11
CA LEU A 162 -11.65 -3.40 1.73
C LEU A 162 -11.06 -4.08 2.98
N LEU A 163 -10.60 -3.30 3.97
CA LEU A 163 -9.99 -3.81 5.20
C LEU A 163 -10.96 -4.66 6.03
N ILE A 164 -12.22 -4.25 6.14
CA ILE A 164 -13.24 -5.04 6.82
C ILE A 164 -13.47 -6.38 6.11
N ARG A 165 -13.64 -6.37 4.78
CA ARG A 165 -14.00 -7.57 4.00
C ARG A 165 -12.82 -8.55 3.86
N GLU A 166 -11.65 -8.04 3.49
CA GLU A 166 -10.49 -8.85 3.12
C GLU A 166 -9.57 -9.14 4.33
N HIS A 167 -9.50 -8.23 5.29
CA HIS A 167 -8.61 -8.33 6.45
C HIS A 167 -9.34 -8.49 7.79
N ARG A 168 -10.68 -8.55 7.77
CA ARG A 168 -11.53 -8.75 8.97
C ARG A 168 -11.31 -7.68 10.04
N PHE A 169 -11.08 -6.44 9.61
CA PHE A 169 -10.92 -5.32 10.54
C PHE A 169 -12.18 -5.11 11.39
N THR A 170 -11.98 -4.88 12.68
CA THR A 170 -13.03 -4.35 13.56
C THR A 170 -13.18 -2.84 13.36
N GLY A 171 -14.25 -2.27 13.93
CA GLY A 171 -14.45 -0.81 13.89
C GLY A 171 -13.29 -0.05 14.54
N GLU A 172 -12.76 -0.54 15.66
CA GLU A 172 -11.63 0.06 16.38
C GLU A 172 -10.34 0.04 15.55
N GLN A 173 -10.08 -1.07 14.86
CA GLN A 173 -8.91 -1.16 13.96
C GLN A 173 -9.05 -0.20 12.78
N LEU A 174 -10.27 0.02 12.30
CA LEU A 174 -10.53 0.97 11.22
C LEU A 174 -10.43 2.44 11.69
N VAL A 175 -10.92 2.77 12.89
CA VAL A 175 -10.68 4.07 13.54
C VAL A 175 -9.20 4.39 13.57
N ASP A 176 -8.40 3.43 14.06
CA ASP A 176 -6.97 3.63 14.19
C ASP A 176 -6.29 3.86 12.82
N VAL A 177 -6.63 3.09 11.79
CA VAL A 177 -6.12 3.35 10.43
C VAL A 177 -6.53 4.74 9.92
N TRP A 178 -7.78 5.16 10.08
CA TRP A 178 -8.22 6.46 9.59
C TRP A 178 -7.55 7.63 10.34
N ASN A 179 -7.42 7.54 11.66
CA ASN A 179 -6.76 8.56 12.47
C ASN A 179 -5.27 8.66 12.12
N LEU A 180 -4.57 7.53 12.05
CA LEU A 180 -3.15 7.50 11.64
C LEU A 180 -2.97 7.97 10.19
N SER A 181 -3.93 7.67 9.33
CA SER A 181 -3.88 8.03 7.90
C SER A 181 -4.44 9.41 7.57
N SER A 182 -4.85 10.18 8.58
CA SER A 182 -5.40 11.52 8.36
C SER A 182 -4.32 12.40 7.69
N GLY A 183 -4.59 12.72 6.42
CA GLY A 183 -3.75 13.57 5.58
C GLY A 183 -4.34 14.98 5.42
N CYS A 184 -5.28 15.38 6.28
CA CYS A 184 -5.84 16.73 6.27
C CYS A 184 -4.76 17.79 6.55
N GLY A 185 -3.65 17.41 7.18
CA GLY A 185 -2.62 18.32 7.68
C GLY A 185 -2.94 18.77 9.10
N GLY A 186 -2.12 19.69 9.61
CA GLY A 186 -2.35 20.34 10.89
C GLY A 186 -1.68 19.68 12.10
N GLY A 187 -1.37 20.49 13.13
CA GLY A 187 -0.81 20.06 14.41
C GLY A 187 -1.85 19.65 15.46
N ALA A 188 -1.43 19.56 16.72
CA ALA A 188 -2.26 19.16 17.86
C ALA A 188 -3.50 20.05 18.10
N GLU A 189 -3.54 21.24 17.50
CA GLU A 189 -4.64 22.20 17.57
C GLU A 189 -5.72 22.03 16.49
N HIS A 190 -5.64 21.04 15.61
CA HIS A 190 -6.71 20.77 14.64
C HIS A 190 -7.89 20.02 15.28
N HIS A 191 -8.62 20.74 16.14
CA HIS A 191 -9.99 20.41 16.48
C HIS A 191 -10.90 21.02 15.41
N HIS A 192 -11.59 20.15 14.66
CA HIS A 192 -12.68 20.57 13.78
C HIS A 192 -13.93 20.72 14.65
N ASP A 193 -14.21 21.96 15.08
CA ASP A 193 -15.51 22.36 15.67
C ASP A 193 -16.66 22.19 14.67
#